data_AF-A0A521RZ19-F1
#
_entry.id   AF-A0A521RZ19-F1
#
_cell.length_a   1.000
_cell.length_b   1.000
_cell.length_c   1.000
_cell.angle_alpha   90.00
_cell.angle_beta   90.00
_cell.angle_gamma   90.00
#
_symmetry.space_group_name_H-M   'P 1'
#
loop_
_entity.id
_entity.type
_entity.pdbx_description
1 polymer ?
#
loop_
_entity_poly.entity_id
_entity_poly.type
_entity_poly.pdbx_seq_one_letter_code
_entity_poly.pdbx_strand_id
1 'polypeptide(L)'
;MAAIVYLDVDDEITSAAARIRALEDERIALVLPLGSRLATSRINFRLLAREAEARGKRIEVITNDASARALAASAGLPTHLSVAAFEAPPTPPGSPPDAEGGTGGGAAGLAAAGTPGTGGGGRAGP
;
A
#
# COMPACT_ATOMS: atom_id res chain seq x y z
N MET A 1 -10.96 4.93 22.29
CA MET A 1 -11.57 4.19 21.16
C MET A 1 -10.88 4.64 19.88
N ALA A 2 -11.08 3.93 18.77
CA ALA A 2 -10.50 4.29 17.48
C ALA A 2 -11.64 4.57 16.49
N ALA A 3 -11.55 5.69 15.77
CA ALA A 3 -12.51 6.06 14.73
C ALA A 3 -11.94 5.77 13.34
N ILE A 4 -12.73 5.16 12.47
CA ILE A 4 -12.36 4.92 11.07
C ILE A 4 -13.17 5.88 10.19
N VAL A 5 -12.47 6.63 9.33
CA VAL A 5 -13.04 7.64 8.45
C VAL A 5 -12.72 7.27 7.01
N TYR A 6 -13.76 7.02 6.24
CA TYR A 6 -13.63 6.80 4.79
C TYR A 6 -13.69 8.13 4.06
N LEU A 7 -12.61 8.45 3.34
CA LEU A 7 -12.55 9.61 2.46
C LEU A 7 -12.92 9.20 1.03
N ASP A 8 -13.37 10.17 0.25
CA ASP A 8 -13.64 10.01 -1.17
C ASP A 8 -12.46 10.48 -2.04
N VAL A 9 -12.49 10.18 -3.33
CA VAL A 9 -11.52 10.63 -4.32
C VAL A 9 -11.50 12.15 -4.43
N ASP A 10 -12.67 12.78 -4.28
CA ASP A 10 -12.88 14.22 -4.34
C ASP A 10 -12.63 14.93 -2.99
N ASP A 11 -12.39 14.19 -1.90
CA ASP A 11 -12.14 14.81 -0.59
C ASP A 11 -10.81 15.58 -0.58
N GLU A 12 -10.89 16.82 -0.11
CA GLU A 12 -9.77 17.74 0.05
C GLU A 12 -9.33 17.86 1.51
N ILE A 13 -8.21 18.56 1.73
CA ILE A 13 -7.61 18.78 3.07
C ILE A 13 -8.62 19.38 4.04
N THR A 14 -9.43 20.32 3.58
CA THR A 14 -10.47 20.99 4.37
C THR A 14 -11.55 20.02 4.81
N SER A 15 -12.02 19.13 3.92
CA SER A 15 -13.00 18.09 4.22
C SER A 15 -12.47 17.08 5.23
N ALA A 16 -11.25 16.56 5.04
CA ALA A 16 -10.65 15.65 6.00
C ALA A 16 -10.38 16.32 7.36
N ALA A 17 -9.91 17.57 7.36
CA ALA A 17 -9.72 18.33 8.59
C ALA A 17 -11.05 18.50 9.33
N ALA A 18 -12.13 18.86 8.64
CA ALA A 18 -13.46 18.98 9.26
C ALA A 18 -13.93 17.66 9.91
N ARG A 19 -13.70 16.52 9.25
CA ARG A 19 -14.02 15.19 9.83
C ARG A 19 -13.17 14.89 11.07
N ILE A 20 -11.87 15.15 11.03
CA ILE A 20 -10.97 14.99 12.21
C ILE A 20 -11.43 15.87 13.38
N ARG A 21 -11.95 17.08 13.08
CA ARG A 21 -12.46 18.01 14.09
C ARG A 21 -13.75 17.52 14.74
N ALA A 22 -14.62 16.87 13.97
CA ALA A 22 -15.91 16.38 14.43
C ALA A 22 -15.82 15.11 15.30
N LEU A 23 -14.73 14.36 15.19
CA LEU A 23 -14.52 13.14 15.98
C LEU A 23 -14.03 13.48 17.39
N GLU A 24 -14.37 12.66 18.39
CA GLU A 24 -13.87 12.82 19.76
C GLU A 24 -12.72 11.85 20.08
N ASP A 25 -12.50 10.85 19.23
CA ASP A 25 -11.46 9.85 19.42
C ASP A 25 -10.04 10.38 19.26
N GLU A 26 -9.16 9.91 20.14
CA GLU A 26 -7.72 10.19 20.11
C GLU A 26 -7.02 9.47 18.96
N ARG A 27 -7.56 8.36 18.47
CA ARG A 27 -6.94 7.53 17.43
C ARG A 27 -7.86 7.45 16.23
N ILE A 28 -7.42 7.97 15.09
CA ILE A 28 -8.24 8.11 13.89
C ILE A 28 -7.53 7.44 12.71
N ALA A 29 -8.22 6.51 12.04
CA ALA A 29 -7.76 5.88 10.82
C ALA A 29 -8.46 6.51 9.61
N LEU A 30 -7.69 7.10 8.71
CA LEU A 30 -8.16 7.72 7.47
C LEU A 30 -8.00 6.72 6.33
N VAL A 31 -9.10 6.25 5.75
CA VAL A 31 -9.09 5.37 4.58
C VAL A 31 -9.15 6.22 3.32
N LEU A 32 -8.10 6.16 2.48
CA LEU A 32 -8.03 6.90 1.22
C LEU A 32 -8.19 5.97 0.02
N PRO A 33 -9.09 6.32 -0.92
CA PRO A 33 -9.22 5.61 -2.18
C PRO A 33 -8.05 5.93 -3.11
N LEU A 34 -7.91 5.09 -4.14
CA LEU A 34 -6.95 5.28 -5.22
C LEU A 34 -7.22 6.62 -5.93
N GLY A 35 -6.19 7.45 -6.08
CA GLY A 35 -6.31 8.74 -6.77
C GLY A 35 -6.92 9.87 -5.94
N SER A 36 -7.02 9.74 -4.61
CA SER A 36 -7.55 10.80 -3.75
C SER A 36 -6.80 12.13 -3.94
N ARG A 37 -7.56 13.23 -4.09
CA ARG A 37 -7.00 14.59 -4.21
C ARG A 37 -6.13 14.98 -3.02
N LEU A 38 -6.46 14.47 -1.84
CA LEU A 38 -5.68 14.65 -0.63
C LEU A 38 -4.26 14.08 -0.73
N ALA A 39 -4.13 12.95 -1.43
CA ALA A 39 -2.88 12.22 -1.61
C ALA A 39 -2.00 12.75 -2.75
N THR A 40 -2.23 13.97 -3.23
CA THR A 40 -1.43 14.59 -4.30
C THR A 40 -0.15 15.26 -3.81
N SER A 41 -0.06 15.59 -2.51
CA SER A 41 1.07 16.31 -1.92
C SER A 41 1.35 15.88 -0.48
N ARG A 42 2.64 15.74 -0.13
CA ARG A 42 3.08 15.46 1.24
C ARG A 42 2.71 16.58 2.23
N ILE A 43 2.59 17.81 1.73
CA ILE A 43 2.25 18.97 2.57
C ILE A 43 0.85 18.79 3.14
N ASN A 44 -0.08 18.24 2.35
CA ASN A 44 -1.45 17.96 2.77
C ASN A 44 -1.48 17.04 4.00
N PHE A 45 -0.73 15.93 3.94
CA PHE A 45 -0.59 15.01 5.07
C PHE A 45 0.06 15.66 6.28
N ARG A 46 1.10 16.50 6.11
CA ARG A 46 1.73 17.22 7.22
C ARG A 46 0.80 18.22 7.89
N LEU A 47 -0.07 18.89 7.11
CA LEU A 47 -1.05 19.82 7.66
C LEU A 47 -2.10 19.07 8.48
N LEU A 48 -2.61 17.95 7.98
CA LEU A 48 -3.53 17.09 8.73
C LEU A 48 -2.89 16.55 10.01
N ALA A 49 -1.64 16.11 9.94
CA ALA A 49 -0.88 15.62 11.09
C ALA A 49 -0.79 16.69 12.18
N ARG A 50 -0.40 17.91 11.82
CA ARG A 50 -0.29 19.04 12.76
C ARG A 50 -1.64 19.43 13.37
N GLU A 51 -2.71 19.44 12.58
CA GLU A 51 -4.06 19.75 13.07
C GLU A 51 -4.54 18.68 14.06
N ALA A 52 -4.26 17.40 13.78
CA ALA A 52 -4.57 16.30 14.69
C ALA A 52 -3.74 16.42 15.98
N GLU A 53 -2.42 16.62 15.88
CA GLU A 53 -1.50 16.80 17.01
C GLU A 53 -1.88 17.99 17.89
N ALA A 54 -2.28 19.12 17.29
CA ALA A 54 -2.73 20.31 18.01
C ALA A 54 -3.97 20.04 18.88
N ARG A 55 -4.72 18.97 18.57
CA ARG A 55 -5.90 18.52 19.31
C ARG A 55 -5.62 17.28 20.18
N GLY A 56 -4.37 16.84 20.26
CA GLY A 56 -3.97 15.62 20.98
C GLY A 56 -4.39 14.32 20.29
N LYS A 57 -4.73 14.36 19.00
CA LYS A 57 -5.18 13.21 18.22
C LYS A 57 -4.05 12.66 17.36
N ARG A 58 -4.05 11.34 17.16
CA ARG A 58 -3.15 10.62 16.27
C ARG A 58 -3.93 10.12 15.06
N ILE A 59 -3.45 10.48 13.89
CA ILE A 59 -4.01 10.02 12.62
C ILE A 59 -3.11 8.95 12.00
N GLU A 60 -3.72 7.91 11.45
CA GLU A 60 -3.08 6.83 10.72
C GLU A 60 -3.75 6.70 9.35
N VAL A 61 -2.98 6.38 8.32
CA VAL A 61 -3.44 6.43 6.92
C VAL A 61 -3.59 5.01 6.40
N ILE A 62 -4.78 4.64 5.94
CA ILE A 62 -5.07 3.34 5.32
C ILE A 62 -5.26 3.57 3.83
N THR A 63 -4.39 3.00 3.00
CA THR A 63 -4.52 3.11 1.55
C THR A 63 -3.84 1.96 0.84
N ASN A 64 -4.41 1.54 -0.28
CA ASN A 64 -3.77 0.59 -1.20
C ASN A 64 -2.94 1.30 -2.29
N ASP A 65 -2.94 2.63 -2.30
CA ASP A 65 -2.15 3.41 -3.26
C ASP A 65 -0.70 3.59 -2.80
N ALA A 66 0.25 3.15 -3.62
CA ALA A 66 1.67 3.22 -3.28
C ALA A 66 2.17 4.67 -3.18
N SER A 67 1.66 5.57 -4.04
CA SER A 67 2.05 6.99 -4.07
C SER A 67 1.55 7.72 -2.82
N ALA A 68 0.27 7.58 -2.49
CA ALA A 68 -0.34 8.11 -1.28
C ALA A 68 0.40 7.63 -0.02
N ARG A 69 0.71 6.33 0.04
CA ARG A 69 1.46 5.73 1.13
C ARG A 69 2.85 6.34 1.29
N ALA A 70 3.59 6.52 0.18
CA ALA A 70 4.91 7.16 0.22
C ALA A 70 4.82 8.62 0.71
N LEU A 71 3.80 9.36 0.28
CA LEU A 71 3.59 10.74 0.71
C LEU A 71 3.21 10.84 2.19
N ALA A 72 2.32 9.98 2.67
CA ALA A 72 1.96 9.90 4.09
C ALA A 72 3.16 9.50 4.96
N ALA A 73 3.92 8.49 4.55
CA ALA A 73 5.15 8.09 5.24
C ALA A 73 6.18 9.23 5.28
N SER A 74 6.34 9.98 4.18
CA SER A 74 7.21 11.16 4.14
C SER A 74 6.75 12.31 5.05
N ALA A 75 5.46 12.33 5.40
CA ALA A 75 4.87 13.27 6.34
C ALA A 75 5.00 12.80 7.80
N GLY A 76 5.52 11.59 8.05
CA GLY A 76 5.64 11.01 9.38
C GLY A 76 4.37 10.31 9.86
N LEU A 77 3.41 10.03 8.97
CA LEU A 77 2.17 9.34 9.33
C LEU A 77 2.32 7.82 9.16
N PRO A 78 1.85 7.01 10.14
CA PRO A 78 1.77 5.56 9.99
C PRO A 78 0.86 5.20 8.83
N THR A 79 1.25 4.20 8.05
CA THR A 79 0.46 3.75 6.89
C THR A 79 0.16 2.26 6.96
N HIS A 80 -1.06 1.90 6.56
CA HIS A 80 -1.56 0.52 6.59
C HIS A 80 -2.21 0.17 5.25
N LEU A 81 -2.18 -1.12 4.90
CA LEU A 81 -2.79 -1.62 3.66
C LEU A 81 -4.30 -1.85 3.78
N SER A 82 -4.81 -2.05 5.01
CA SER A 82 -6.21 -2.38 5.26
C SER A 82 -6.61 -2.05 6.69
N VAL A 83 -7.90 -1.85 6.92
CA VAL A 83 -8.49 -1.68 8.26
C VAL A 83 -8.18 -2.88 9.16
N ALA A 84 -8.23 -4.10 8.61
CA ALA A 84 -7.82 -5.30 9.33
C ALA A 84 -6.36 -5.27 9.80
N ALA A 85 -5.44 -4.63 9.07
CA ALA A 85 -4.05 -4.48 9.50
C ALA A 85 -3.89 -3.41 10.59
N PHE A 86 -4.76 -2.40 10.61
CA PHE A 86 -4.82 -1.39 11.66
C PHE A 86 -5.43 -1.95 12.96
N GLU A 87 -6.44 -2.81 12.86
CA GLU A 87 -7.07 -3.49 14.01
C GLU A 87 -6.31 -4.72 14.48
N ALA A 88 -5.47 -5.32 13.63
CA ALA A 88 -4.68 -6.48 14.01
C ALA A 88 -3.75 -6.12 15.18
N PRO A 89 -3.69 -6.97 16.23
CA PRO A 89 -2.58 -6.94 17.17
C PRO A 89 -1.27 -7.07 16.38
N PRO A 90 -0.15 -6.48 16.82
CA PRO A 90 1.13 -6.65 16.14
C PRO A 90 1.50 -8.13 16.13
N THR A 91 1.19 -8.83 15.03
CA THR A 91 1.59 -10.21 14.86
C THR A 91 3.10 -10.22 14.74
N PRO A 92 3.84 -10.96 15.59
CA PRO A 92 5.29 -11.07 15.45
C PRO A 92 5.64 -11.61 14.05
N PRO A 93 6.74 -11.14 13.43
CA PRO A 93 7.14 -11.58 12.11
C PRO A 93 7.59 -13.05 12.20
N GLY A 94 6.77 -13.99 11.72
CA GLY A 94 7.11 -15.41 11.82
C GLY A 94 6.09 -16.41 11.30
N SER A 95 5.15 -16.06 10.43
CA SER A 95 4.33 -17.07 9.75
C SER A 95 4.10 -16.67 8.29
N PRO A 96 4.57 -17.48 7.31
CA PRO A 96 4.21 -17.26 5.92
C PRO A 96 2.69 -17.42 5.77
N PRO A 97 2.01 -16.57 4.98
CA PRO A 97 0.61 -16.81 4.66
C PRO A 97 0.55 -18.03 3.75
N ASP A 98 -0.18 -19.05 4.22
CA ASP A 98 -0.55 -20.20 3.42
C ASP A 98 -1.08 -19.74 2.05
N ALA A 99 -0.47 -20.33 1.03
CA ALA A 99 -0.91 -20.23 -0.34
C ALA A 99 -2.29 -20.88 -0.46
N GLU A 100 -3.33 -20.09 -0.74
CA GLU A 100 -4.49 -20.56 -1.50
C GLU A 100 -5.29 -19.39 -2.08
N GLY A 101 -5.51 -19.45 -3.40
CA GLY A 101 -6.32 -18.46 -4.13
C GLY A 101 -5.89 -18.29 -5.58
N GLY A 102 -5.91 -19.38 -6.36
CA GLY A 102 -5.68 -19.32 -7.81
C GLY A 102 -6.79 -18.60 -8.56
N THR A 103 -6.46 -17.94 -9.68
CA THR A 103 -7.09 -18.09 -11.02
C THR A 103 -6.59 -17.01 -11.99
N GLY A 104 -6.23 -17.47 -13.21
CA GLY A 104 -5.99 -16.66 -14.41
C GLY A 104 -4.49 -16.57 -14.75
N GLY A 105 -3.92 -17.36 -15.67
CA GLY A 105 -4.41 -17.69 -17.00
C GLY A 105 -3.75 -16.75 -18.01
N GLY A 106 -2.62 -17.16 -18.61
CA GLY A 106 -1.94 -16.33 -19.62
C GLY A 106 -0.54 -16.78 -20.05
N ALA A 107 -0.49 -17.81 -20.89
CA ALA A 107 0.54 -18.12 -21.90
C ALA A 107 2.01 -17.74 -21.62
N ALA A 108 2.79 -18.67 -21.08
CA ALA A 108 4.23 -18.71 -21.28
C ALA A 108 4.54 -19.66 -22.45
N GLY A 109 5.00 -19.09 -23.56
CA GLY A 109 5.49 -19.81 -24.72
C GLY A 109 6.65 -20.72 -24.34
N LEU A 110 6.56 -21.98 -24.77
CA LEU A 110 7.59 -22.99 -24.61
C LEU A 110 8.85 -22.62 -25.40
N ALA A 111 9.94 -22.31 -24.70
CA ALA A 111 11.29 -22.44 -25.25
C ALA A 111 11.74 -23.89 -25.00
N ALA A 112 11.51 -24.75 -25.99
CA ALA A 112 12.06 -26.11 -26.00
C ALA A 112 13.54 -26.06 -26.40
N ALA A 113 14.40 -26.50 -25.49
CA ALA A 113 15.80 -26.77 -25.73
C ALA A 113 15.94 -27.88 -26.77
N GLY A 114 16.52 -27.54 -27.92
CA GLY A 114 16.96 -28.50 -28.94
C GLY A 114 18.45 -28.78 -28.79
N THR A 115 18.79 -29.94 -28.24
CA THR A 115 20.01 -30.68 -28.59
C THR A 115 19.52 -32.06 -29.00
N PRO A 116 19.86 -32.55 -30.21
CA PRO A 116 21.12 -33.28 -30.33
C PRO A 116 21.78 -33.17 -31.73
N GLY A 117 23.07 -33.49 -31.80
CA GLY A 117 23.80 -33.58 -33.07
C GLY A 117 25.14 -34.29 -32.93
N THR A 118 25.08 -35.61 -32.83
CA THR A 118 26.22 -36.53 -32.94
C THR A 118 26.60 -36.75 -34.40
N GLY A 119 27.90 -36.80 -34.71
CA GLY A 119 28.48 -37.25 -35.98
C GLY A 119 29.57 -36.27 -36.44
N GLY A 120 30.81 -36.63 -36.74
CA GLY A 120 31.39 -37.92 -37.09
C GLY A 120 32.34 -37.70 -38.28
N GLY A 121 33.65 -37.83 -38.04
CA GLY A 121 34.64 -38.23 -39.05
C GLY A 121 35.21 -37.18 -40.02
N GLY A 122 36.54 -37.21 -40.18
CA GLY A 122 37.16 -37.00 -41.50
C GLY A 122 38.37 -36.07 -41.62
N ARG A 123 39.56 -36.63 -41.35
CA ARG A 123 40.80 -36.68 -42.18
C ARG A 123 41.41 -35.43 -42.87
N ALA A 124 42.76 -35.49 -42.92
CA ALA A 124 43.76 -34.87 -43.82
C ALA A 124 44.08 -33.38 -43.52
N GLY A 125 45.32 -32.94 -43.24
CA GLY A 125 46.63 -33.21 -43.90
C GLY A 125 46.87 -32.14 -44.99
N PRO A 126 48.10 -31.77 -45.40
CA PRO A 126 49.44 -32.20 -44.98
C PRO A 126 50.16 -31.27 -43.98
#